data_AF-A0A382M4V3-F1
#
_entry.id   AF-A0A382M4V3-F1
#
_cell.length_a   1.000
_cell.length_b   1.000
_cell.length_c   1.000
_cell.angle_alpha   90.00
_cell.angle_beta   90.00
_cell.angle_gamma   90.00
#
_symmetry.space_group_name_H-M   'P 1'
#
loop_
_entity.id
_entity.type
_entity.pdbx_description
1 polymer ?
#
loop_
_entity_poly.entity_id
_entity_poly.type
_entity_poly.pdbx_seq_one_letter_code
_entity_poly.pdbx_strand_id
1 'polypeptide(L)'
;MEKSELQDLVQECHVLFNQTLYEKDKKAIFKAWWALMQDIPFEEARQILISYSTQEQWMPTPGALRRMWVLDRDGAAPTPQQFWGYVQAVIKARNAGTTIDIRKEVAEHPAVVQTIEDLGADVAWNLTTNGDRTWATEAYTENVKKHMAKGLTVVESNA
;
A
#
# COMPACT_ATOMS: atom_id res chain seq x y z
N MET A 1 12.77 -8.12 7.27
CA MET A 1 13.59 -9.36 7.14
C MET A 1 15.08 -9.04 7.23
N GLU A 2 15.90 -10.03 7.54
CA GLU A 2 17.36 -9.96 7.54
C GLU A 2 17.97 -10.09 6.14
N LYS A 3 19.23 -9.68 5.97
CA LYS A 3 19.91 -9.72 4.65
C LYS A 3 20.07 -11.13 4.10
N SER A 4 20.27 -12.13 4.95
CA SER A 4 20.34 -13.54 4.56
C SER A 4 18.97 -14.03 4.08
N GLU A 5 17.91 -13.71 4.82
CA GLU A 5 16.53 -14.05 4.47
C GLU A 5 16.13 -13.44 3.12
N LEU A 6 16.54 -12.19 2.84
CA LEU A 6 16.30 -11.59 1.53
C LEU A 6 17.01 -12.38 0.41
N GLN A 7 18.26 -12.81 0.64
CA GLN A 7 18.99 -13.57 -0.37
C GLN A 7 18.29 -14.89 -0.68
N ASP A 8 17.80 -15.57 0.36
CA ASP A 8 17.02 -16.80 0.21
C ASP A 8 15.72 -16.55 -0.59
N LEU A 9 14.99 -15.47 -0.27
CA LEU A 9 13.79 -15.08 -1.01
C LEU A 9 14.08 -14.80 -2.49
N VAL A 10 15.16 -14.08 -2.79
CA VAL A 10 15.55 -13.76 -4.17
C VAL A 10 15.98 -15.03 -4.91
N GLN A 11 16.72 -15.92 -4.25
CA GLN A 11 17.13 -17.21 -4.80
C GLN A 11 15.90 -18.07 -5.12
N GLU A 12 14.95 -18.18 -4.17
CA GLU A 12 13.69 -18.91 -4.36
C GLU A 12 12.87 -18.32 -5.52
N CYS A 13 12.81 -17.00 -5.64
CA CYS A 13 12.16 -16.33 -6.75
C CYS A 13 12.80 -16.70 -8.11
N HIS A 14 14.13 -16.73 -8.20
CA HIS A 14 14.78 -17.16 -9.45
C HIS A 14 14.49 -18.63 -9.78
N VAL A 15 14.49 -19.51 -8.76
CA VAL A 15 14.20 -20.93 -8.93
C VAL A 15 12.76 -21.16 -9.41
N LEU A 16 11.77 -20.53 -8.76
CA LEU A 16 10.35 -20.67 -9.11
C LEU A 16 10.07 -20.29 -10.58
N PHE A 17 10.81 -19.31 -11.10
CA PHE A 17 10.65 -18.80 -12.47
C PHE A 17 11.71 -19.30 -13.46
N ASN A 18 12.48 -20.33 -13.08
CA ASN A 18 13.55 -20.94 -13.89
C ASN A 18 14.56 -19.91 -14.45
N GLN A 19 14.85 -18.86 -13.67
CA GLN A 19 15.82 -17.81 -14.03
C GLN A 19 17.18 -18.12 -13.41
N THR A 20 18.25 -17.76 -14.12
CA THR A 20 19.62 -17.89 -13.60
C THR A 20 20.03 -16.61 -12.89
N LEU A 21 20.41 -16.73 -11.61
CA LEU A 21 20.99 -15.63 -10.85
C LEU A 21 22.52 -15.61 -11.03
N TYR A 22 23.01 -14.79 -11.95
CA TYR A 22 24.45 -14.69 -12.22
C TYR A 22 25.21 -14.01 -11.08
N GLU A 23 26.37 -14.57 -10.70
CA GLU A 23 27.22 -14.06 -9.61
C GLU A 23 27.57 -12.57 -9.76
N LYS A 24 27.85 -12.13 -11.00
CA LYS A 24 28.20 -10.73 -11.31
C LYS A 24 27.07 -9.74 -10.98
N ASP A 25 25.81 -10.19 -11.05
CA ASP A 25 24.63 -9.35 -10.90
C ASP A 25 24.03 -9.41 -9.49
N LYS A 26 24.36 -10.44 -8.71
CA LYS A 26 23.83 -10.68 -7.35
C LYS A 26 23.87 -9.45 -6.46
N LYS A 27 25.01 -8.76 -6.39
CA LYS A 27 25.17 -7.58 -5.53
C LYS A 27 24.18 -6.47 -5.89
N ALA A 28 23.98 -6.22 -7.18
CA ALA A 28 23.06 -5.18 -7.65
C ALA A 28 21.60 -5.60 -7.41
N ILE A 29 21.26 -6.86 -7.70
CA ILE A 29 19.92 -7.42 -7.51
C ILE A 29 19.55 -7.38 -6.01
N PHE A 30 20.39 -7.91 -5.13
CA PHE A 30 20.12 -7.91 -3.69
C PHE A 30 19.98 -6.50 -3.13
N LYS A 31 20.78 -5.53 -3.60
CA LYS A 31 20.63 -4.12 -3.19
C LYS A 31 19.26 -3.55 -3.61
N ALA A 32 18.82 -3.82 -4.84
CA ALA A 32 17.53 -3.33 -5.35
C ALA A 32 16.35 -3.97 -4.60
N TRP A 33 16.42 -5.27 -4.32
CA TRP A 33 15.41 -5.96 -3.54
C TRP A 33 15.37 -5.50 -2.08
N TRP A 34 16.54 -5.29 -1.45
CA TRP A 34 16.64 -4.80 -0.08
C TRP A 34 15.98 -3.43 0.11
N ALA A 35 16.17 -2.53 -0.85
CA ALA A 35 15.57 -1.19 -0.80
C ALA A 35 14.03 -1.20 -0.69
N LEU A 36 13.38 -2.29 -1.13
CA LEU A 36 11.91 -2.39 -1.21
C LEU A 36 11.30 -3.41 -0.25
N MET A 37 12.07 -4.41 0.18
CA MET A 37 11.55 -5.58 0.90
C MET A 37 12.04 -5.66 2.35
N GLN A 38 13.03 -4.86 2.76
CA GLN A 38 13.66 -4.98 4.08
C GLN A 38 12.68 -4.87 5.26
N ASP A 39 11.60 -4.10 5.12
CA ASP A 39 10.56 -3.89 6.13
C ASP A 39 9.54 -5.03 6.21
N ILE A 40 9.49 -5.90 5.20
CA ILE A 40 8.52 -6.99 5.14
C ILE A 40 9.05 -8.20 5.92
N PRO A 41 8.24 -8.85 6.77
CA PRO A 41 8.61 -10.12 7.40
C PRO A 41 8.89 -11.21 6.35
N PHE A 42 9.90 -12.04 6.58
CA PHE A 42 10.33 -13.05 5.61
C PHE A 42 9.20 -14.00 5.19
N GLU A 43 8.47 -14.56 6.17
CA GLU A 43 7.38 -15.50 5.91
C GLU A 43 6.25 -14.88 5.07
N GLU A 44 5.89 -13.62 5.34
CA GLU A 44 4.86 -12.90 4.56
C GLU A 44 5.33 -12.67 3.12
N ALA A 45 6.58 -12.22 2.94
CA ALA A 45 7.14 -12.02 1.60
C ALA A 45 7.21 -13.32 0.81
N ARG A 46 7.56 -14.43 1.46
CA ARG A 46 7.63 -15.76 0.86
C ARG A 46 6.25 -16.29 0.49
N GLN A 47 5.25 -16.14 1.35
CA GLN A 47 3.85 -16.51 1.04
C GLN A 47 3.33 -15.77 -0.19
N ILE A 48 3.63 -14.47 -0.30
CA ILE A 48 3.23 -13.67 -1.47
C ILE A 48 3.95 -14.11 -2.72
N LEU A 49 5.26 -14.39 -2.65
CA LEU A 49 6.02 -14.91 -3.79
C LEU A 49 5.43 -16.25 -4.28
N ILE A 50 5.11 -17.17 -3.37
CA ILE A 50 4.48 -18.44 -3.71
C ILE A 50 3.12 -18.20 -4.36
N SER A 51 2.27 -17.38 -3.75
CA SER A 51 0.95 -17.03 -4.30
C SER A 51 1.07 -16.43 -5.71
N TYR A 52 2.01 -15.51 -5.91
CA TYR A 52 2.30 -14.90 -7.21
C TYR A 52 2.73 -15.95 -8.26
N SER A 53 3.62 -16.87 -7.88
CA SER A 53 4.11 -17.93 -8.79
C SER A 53 3.03 -18.90 -9.27
N THR A 54 1.90 -18.98 -8.56
CA THR A 54 0.76 -19.81 -8.99
C THR A 54 -0.15 -19.11 -10.01
N GLN A 55 -0.08 -17.78 -10.08
CA GLN A 55 -0.98 -16.95 -10.88
C GLN A 55 -0.29 -16.38 -12.12
N GLU A 56 1.01 -16.10 -12.02
CA GLU A 56 1.75 -15.30 -12.98
C GLU A 56 2.86 -16.12 -13.63
N GLN A 57 3.02 -15.96 -14.94
CA GLN A 57 4.05 -16.66 -15.71
C GLN A 57 5.42 -15.98 -15.61
N TRP A 58 5.45 -14.67 -15.40
CA TRP A 58 6.67 -13.86 -15.47
C TRP A 58 7.21 -13.59 -14.07
N MET A 59 8.54 -13.60 -13.93
CA MET A 59 9.19 -13.33 -12.65
C MET A 59 8.81 -11.94 -12.13
N PRO A 60 8.43 -11.80 -10.85
CA PRO A 60 8.05 -10.51 -10.30
C PRO A 60 9.27 -9.61 -10.14
N THR A 61 9.01 -8.30 -10.24
CA THR A 61 9.93 -7.29 -9.68
C THR A 61 9.72 -7.19 -8.16
N PRO A 62 10.72 -6.74 -7.38
CA PRO A 62 10.53 -6.50 -5.94
C PRO A 62 9.38 -5.51 -5.67
N GLY A 63 9.19 -4.52 -6.54
CA GLY A 63 8.06 -3.60 -6.46
C GLY A 63 6.70 -4.26 -6.68
N ALA A 64 6.62 -5.33 -7.49
CA ALA A 64 5.39 -6.08 -7.68
C ALA A 64 5.01 -6.85 -6.41
N LEU A 65 5.94 -7.59 -5.81
CA LEU A 65 5.70 -8.31 -4.56
C LEU A 65 5.31 -7.35 -3.42
N ARG A 66 5.98 -6.19 -3.34
CA ARG A 66 5.64 -5.17 -2.34
C ARG A 66 4.21 -4.64 -2.51
N ARG A 67 3.78 -4.36 -3.74
CA ARG A 67 2.39 -3.92 -3.99
C ARG A 67 1.38 -4.99 -3.59
N MET A 68 1.68 -6.25 -3.89
CA MET A 68 0.81 -7.35 -3.46
C MET A 68 0.73 -7.48 -1.95
N TRP A 69 1.84 -7.30 -1.24
CA TRP A 69 1.84 -7.31 0.22
C TRP A 69 0.96 -6.23 0.83
N VAL A 70 1.05 -5.00 0.30
CA VAL A 70 0.17 -3.90 0.72
C VAL A 70 -1.29 -4.24 0.44
N LEU A 71 -1.60 -4.78 -0.74
CA LEU A 71 -2.96 -5.15 -1.12
C LEU A 71 -3.53 -6.31 -0.29
N ASP A 72 -2.72 -7.31 0.05
CA ASP A 72 -3.13 -8.47 0.86
C ASP A 72 -3.43 -8.05 2.30
N ARG A 73 -2.60 -7.17 2.87
CA ARG A 73 -2.76 -6.69 4.26
C ARG A 73 -3.87 -5.66 4.41
N ASP A 74 -3.86 -4.64 3.56
CA ASP A 74 -4.68 -3.44 3.74
C ASP A 74 -5.91 -3.40 2.81
N GLY A 75 -5.98 -4.34 1.86
CA GLY A 75 -7.00 -4.38 0.82
C GLY A 75 -6.74 -3.38 -0.30
N ALA A 76 -7.65 -3.34 -1.27
CA ALA A 76 -7.62 -2.33 -2.31
C ALA A 76 -8.04 -0.97 -1.73
N ALA A 77 -7.23 0.06 -1.98
CA ALA A 77 -7.57 1.43 -1.62
C ALA A 77 -8.92 1.83 -2.26
N PRO A 78 -9.85 2.41 -1.48
CA PRO A 78 -11.07 2.97 -2.02
C PRO A 78 -10.81 4.00 -3.13
N THR A 79 -11.75 4.15 -4.06
CA THR A 79 -11.66 5.23 -5.03
C THR A 79 -11.88 6.58 -4.34
N PRO A 80 -11.38 7.70 -4.90
CA PRO A 80 -11.64 9.03 -4.34
C PRO A 80 -13.14 9.33 -4.20
N GLN A 81 -13.98 8.78 -5.09
CA GLN A 81 -15.44 8.91 -5.02
C GLN A 81 -16.04 8.08 -3.89
N GLN A 82 -15.52 6.87 -3.61
CA GLN A 82 -15.93 6.07 -2.45
C GLN A 82 -15.54 6.76 -1.14
N PHE A 83 -14.32 7.31 -1.07
CA PHE A 83 -13.88 8.14 0.05
C PHE A 83 -14.81 9.35 0.26
N TRP A 84 -15.11 10.11 -0.80
CA TRP A 84 -16.03 11.24 -0.69
C TRP A 84 -17.45 10.82 -0.26
N GLY A 85 -17.95 9.72 -0.81
CA GLY A 85 -19.23 9.14 -0.42
C GLY A 85 -19.27 8.78 1.06
N TYR A 86 -18.17 8.25 1.60
CA TYR A 86 -18.00 7.99 3.02
C TYR A 86 -18.10 9.28 3.85
N VAL A 87 -17.34 10.32 3.50
CA VAL A 87 -17.37 11.61 4.20
C VAL A 87 -18.80 12.19 4.22
N GLN A 88 -19.47 12.21 3.08
CA GLN A 88 -20.84 12.72 2.98
C GLN A 88 -21.85 11.90 3.82
N ALA A 89 -21.70 10.58 3.85
CA ALA A 89 -22.55 9.72 4.66
C ALA A 89 -22.39 10.00 6.16
N VAL A 90 -21.15 10.21 6.63
CA VAL A 90 -20.86 10.60 8.02
C VAL A 90 -21.49 11.95 8.36
N ILE A 91 -21.31 12.97 7.52
CA ILE A 91 -21.88 14.31 7.73
C ILE A 91 -23.39 14.24 7.83
N LYS A 92 -24.04 13.54 6.89
CA LYS A 92 -25.50 13.40 6.87
C LYS A 92 -26.02 12.74 8.14
N ALA A 93 -25.38 11.66 8.59
CA ALA A 93 -25.81 10.94 9.77
C ALA A 93 -25.54 11.68 11.08
N ARG A 94 -24.42 12.41 11.17
CA ARG A 94 -24.14 13.33 12.27
C ARG A 94 -25.24 14.38 12.39
N ASN A 95 -25.63 14.99 11.27
CA ASN A 95 -26.68 16.01 11.25
C ASN A 95 -28.07 15.44 11.54
N ALA A 96 -28.32 14.18 11.17
CA ALA A 96 -29.58 13.49 11.43
C ALA A 96 -29.65 12.83 12.83
N GLY A 97 -28.54 12.75 13.56
CA GLY A 97 -28.46 12.01 14.83
C GLY A 97 -28.60 10.49 14.66
N THR A 98 -28.24 9.95 13.49
CA THR A 98 -28.38 8.51 13.18
C THR A 98 -27.02 7.81 13.14
N THR A 99 -27.02 6.49 13.28
CA THR A 99 -25.84 5.65 12.99
C THR A 99 -25.69 5.46 11.48
N ILE A 100 -24.46 5.20 11.05
CA ILE A 100 -24.14 4.87 9.65
C ILE A 100 -23.88 3.39 9.52
N ASP A 101 -24.39 2.79 8.45
CA ASP A 101 -23.96 1.47 7.99
C ASP A 101 -23.02 1.69 6.80
N ILE A 102 -21.72 1.70 7.06
CA ILE A 102 -20.68 1.94 6.06
C ILE A 102 -19.80 0.72 5.99
N ARG A 103 -19.43 0.37 4.75
CA ARG A 103 -18.47 -0.69 4.46
C ARG A 103 -17.19 -0.46 5.25
N LYS A 104 -16.88 -1.41 6.13
CA LYS A 104 -15.73 -1.37 7.03
C LYS A 104 -14.42 -1.18 6.27
N GLU A 105 -14.34 -1.79 5.09
CA GLU A 105 -13.18 -1.72 4.19
C GLU A 105 -12.91 -0.30 3.67
N VAL A 106 -13.93 0.57 3.62
CA VAL A 106 -13.74 1.98 3.23
C VAL A 106 -13.39 2.83 4.46
N ALA A 107 -14.11 2.64 5.56
CA ALA A 107 -13.94 3.47 6.75
C ALA A 107 -12.58 3.27 7.44
N GLU A 108 -12.07 2.03 7.45
CA GLU A 108 -10.85 1.67 8.19
C GLU A 108 -9.60 1.59 7.30
N HIS A 109 -9.72 1.83 5.99
CA HIS A 109 -8.56 1.77 5.11
C HIS A 109 -7.49 2.80 5.53
N PRO A 110 -6.21 2.44 5.65
CA PRO A 110 -5.18 3.33 6.20
C PRO A 110 -5.06 4.69 5.46
N ALA A 111 -5.22 4.69 4.13
CA ALA A 111 -5.22 5.94 3.35
C ALA A 111 -6.42 6.86 3.67
N VAL A 112 -7.58 6.29 4.03
CA VAL A 112 -8.78 7.05 4.42
C VAL A 112 -8.56 7.68 5.79
N VAL A 113 -8.12 6.87 6.76
CA VAL A 113 -7.81 7.32 8.13
C VAL A 113 -6.78 8.45 8.11
N GLN A 114 -5.65 8.25 7.42
CA GLN A 114 -4.60 9.27 7.30
C GLN A 114 -5.12 10.57 6.66
N THR A 115 -6.02 10.46 5.67
CA THR A 115 -6.58 11.65 5.03
C THR A 115 -7.47 12.43 5.98
N ILE A 116 -8.30 11.76 6.79
CA ILE A 116 -9.13 12.44 7.79
C ILE A 116 -8.27 13.11 8.86
N GLU A 117 -7.17 12.46 9.28
CA GLU A 117 -6.18 13.04 10.19
C GLU A 117 -5.53 14.29 9.60
N ASP A 118 -5.06 14.22 8.36
CA ASP A 118 -4.37 15.33 7.67
C ASP A 118 -5.31 16.53 7.42
N LEU A 119 -6.58 16.27 7.08
CA LEU A 119 -7.58 17.32 6.90
C LEU A 119 -8.00 17.94 8.25
N GLY A 120 -7.91 17.16 9.33
CA GLY A 120 -8.46 17.47 10.65
C GLY A 120 -9.93 17.06 10.76
N ALA A 121 -10.28 16.33 11.81
CA ALA A 121 -11.62 15.75 11.98
C ALA A 121 -12.74 16.81 11.94
N ASP A 122 -12.54 17.96 12.60
CA ASP A 122 -13.53 19.04 12.62
C ASP A 122 -13.76 19.67 11.24
N VAL A 123 -12.73 19.71 10.39
CA VAL A 123 -12.83 20.25 9.03
C VAL A 123 -13.47 19.21 8.12
N ALA A 124 -12.99 17.96 8.17
CA ALA A 124 -13.47 16.86 7.34
C ALA A 124 -15.00 16.65 7.44
N TRP A 125 -15.57 16.83 8.65
CA TRP A 125 -16.99 16.64 8.91
C TRP A 125 -17.87 17.88 8.68
N ASN A 126 -17.32 18.94 8.08
CA ASN A 126 -18.05 20.15 7.69
C ASN A 126 -17.93 20.45 6.18
N LEU A 127 -17.34 19.54 5.41
CA LEU A 127 -17.15 19.68 3.96
C LEU A 127 -18.47 19.48 3.21
N THR A 128 -18.94 20.52 2.50
CA THR A 128 -20.28 20.53 1.90
C THR A 128 -20.31 21.07 0.47
N THR A 129 -19.25 21.72 0.00
CA THR A 129 -19.19 22.33 -1.33
C THR A 129 -18.50 21.44 -2.36
N ASN A 130 -18.67 21.77 -3.65
CA ASN A 130 -17.91 21.14 -4.71
C ASN A 130 -16.41 21.46 -4.63
N GLY A 131 -16.03 22.62 -4.08
CA GLY A 131 -14.63 22.96 -3.82
C GLY A 131 -14.02 22.04 -2.76
N ASP A 132 -14.75 21.82 -1.66
CA ASP A 132 -14.34 20.89 -0.60
C ASP A 132 -14.17 19.46 -1.11
N ARG A 133 -15.07 19.02 -2.00
CA ARG A 133 -14.97 17.71 -2.66
C ARG A 133 -13.65 17.59 -3.40
N THR A 134 -13.33 18.54 -4.29
CA THR A 134 -12.09 18.51 -5.08
C THR A 134 -10.89 18.43 -4.16
N TRP A 135 -10.80 19.36 -3.21
CA TRP A 135 -9.70 19.44 -2.24
C TRP A 135 -9.52 18.14 -1.45
N ALA A 136 -10.59 17.59 -0.86
CA ALA A 136 -10.52 16.37 -0.08
C ALA A 136 -10.14 15.14 -0.93
N THR A 137 -10.65 15.05 -2.16
CA THR A 137 -10.29 13.94 -3.06
C THR A 137 -8.86 14.02 -3.59
N GLU A 138 -8.31 15.22 -3.75
CA GLU A 138 -6.89 15.42 -4.09
C GLU A 138 -5.97 15.03 -2.94
N ALA A 139 -6.27 15.49 -1.72
CA ALA A 139 -5.57 15.09 -0.50
C ALA A 139 -5.60 13.56 -0.32
N TYR A 140 -6.77 12.95 -0.51
CA TYR A 140 -6.93 11.50 -0.48
C TYR A 140 -6.06 10.80 -1.53
N THR A 141 -6.08 11.27 -2.77
CA THR A 141 -5.29 10.69 -3.87
C THR A 141 -3.79 10.72 -3.54
N GLU A 142 -3.32 11.80 -2.93
CA GLU A 142 -1.92 11.91 -2.49
C GLU A 142 -1.60 10.93 -1.36
N ASN A 143 -2.50 10.75 -0.40
CA ASN A 143 -2.32 9.77 0.67
C ASN A 143 -2.40 8.33 0.19
N VAL A 144 -3.20 8.02 -0.84
CA VAL A 144 -3.16 6.72 -1.52
C VAL A 144 -1.79 6.49 -2.16
N LYS A 145 -1.22 7.48 -2.87
CA LYS A 145 0.13 7.34 -3.45
C LYS A 145 1.18 7.10 -2.37
N LYS A 146 1.17 7.88 -1.28
CA LYS A 146 2.09 7.71 -0.15
C LYS A 146 1.93 6.35 0.51
N HIS A 147 0.70 5.89 0.69
CA HIS A 147 0.40 4.57 1.23
C HIS A 147 0.98 3.45 0.36
N MET A 148 0.78 3.52 -0.96
CA MET A 148 1.38 2.58 -1.91
C MET A 148 2.92 2.69 -1.95
N ALA A 149 3.46 3.88 -1.69
CA ALA A 149 4.90 4.15 -1.67
C ALA A 149 5.59 3.93 -0.32
N LYS A 150 4.87 3.58 0.76
CA LYS A 150 5.31 3.63 2.18
C LYS A 150 6.44 2.67 2.59
N GLY A 151 7.21 2.15 1.64
CA GLY A 151 8.55 1.60 1.88
C GLY A 151 9.44 1.62 0.65
N LEU A 152 9.35 2.73 -0.06
CA LEU A 152 10.47 3.33 -0.78
C LEU A 152 11.24 4.34 0.10
N THR A 153 10.70 4.73 1.27
CA THR A 153 11.16 5.92 2.03
C THR A 153 12.39 5.71 2.93
N VAL A 154 13.25 4.71 2.69
CA VAL A 154 14.52 4.53 3.42
C VAL A 154 15.73 4.55 2.50
N VAL A 155 15.68 5.37 1.45
CA VAL A 155 16.85 5.62 0.59
C VAL A 155 16.96 7.12 0.33
N GLU A 156 17.17 7.94 1.36
CA GLU A 156 17.74 9.29 1.21
C GLU A 156 17.95 9.97 2.57
N SER A 157 19.00 9.58 3.29
CA SER A 157 19.63 10.44 4.31
C SER A 157 21.01 9.93 4.76
N ASN A 158 21.83 9.41 3.84
CA ASN A 158 23.26 9.17 4.07
C ASN A 158 23.97 9.04 2.71
N ALA A 159 24.18 10.18 2.06
CA ALA A 159 25.21 10.41 1.05
C ALA A 159 26.08 11.56 1.55
#